data_AF-U1R0W9-F1
#
_entry.id   AF-U1R0W9-F1
#
_cell.length_a   1.000
_cell.length_b   1.000
_cell.length_c   1.000
_cell.angle_alpha   90.00
_cell.angle_beta   90.00
_cell.angle_gamma   90.00
#
_symmetry.space_group_name_H-M   'P 1'
#
loop_
_entity.id
_entity.type
_entity.pdbx_description
1 polymer ?
#
loop_
_entity_poly.entity_id
_entity_poly.type
_entity_poly.pdbx_seq_one_letter_code
_entity_poly.pdbx_strand_id
1 'polypeptide(L)'
;MCSNDSPSVKADGTVDAATLAAEYEEFLLDVEEQPLPSYRTEELRARIEAVRDALAADGVATAGQLQQLLRTVTEALADVRAARVVPAPTDRDLSAAVPGANDTGVAYEVTETERRETVNVLVDLLFTVVETPTHDDRRRAGDDGATADARDDTSDDSSHSPGIEGYAGPE
;
A
#
# COMPACT_ATOMS: atom_id res chain seq x y z
N MET A 1 25.33 10.14 39.80
CA MET A 1 25.07 9.09 38.79
C MET A 1 23.91 9.58 37.95
N CYS A 2 24.18 10.06 36.74
CA CYS A 2 23.15 10.58 35.85
C CYS A 2 22.71 9.42 34.94
N SER A 3 21.45 9.02 35.09
CA SER A 3 20.79 8.07 34.20
C SER A 3 20.58 8.72 32.83
N ASN A 4 21.48 8.44 31.89
CA ASN A 4 21.18 8.61 30.47
C ASN A 4 20.38 7.38 30.01
N ASP A 5 19.08 7.41 30.26
CA ASP A 5 18.14 6.48 29.63
C ASP A 5 17.33 7.28 28.62
N SER A 6 17.96 7.55 27.47
CA SER A 6 17.25 8.02 26.29
C SER A 6 16.91 6.77 25.48
N PRO A 7 15.63 6.38 25.35
CA PRO A 7 15.26 5.33 24.43
C PRO A 7 15.57 5.84 23.02
N SER A 8 16.65 5.32 22.45
CA SER A 8 17.06 5.59 21.08
C SER A 8 16.08 4.85 20.17
N VAL A 9 14.94 5.47 19.87
CA VAL A 9 14.00 5.00 18.86
C VAL A 9 14.72 5.13 17.52
N LYS A 10 15.24 4.01 17.01
CA LYS A 10 15.58 3.92 15.59
C LYS A 10 14.24 3.98 14.86
N ALA A 11 13.98 5.08 14.15
CA ALA A 11 12.86 5.12 13.22
C ALA A 11 13.10 4.01 12.19
N ASP A 12 12.22 3.03 12.15
CA ASP A 12 12.34 1.79 11.37
C ASP A 12 12.17 2.00 9.85
N GLY A 13 12.50 3.19 9.34
CA GLY A 13 12.39 3.58 7.94
C GLY A 13 10.98 3.53 7.33
N THR A 14 10.00 3.00 8.05
CA THR A 14 8.66 2.75 7.57
C THR A 14 7.84 4.01 7.78
N VAL A 15 7.36 4.59 6.68
CA VAL A 15 6.44 5.73 6.71
C VAL A 15 5.20 5.36 7.52
N ASP A 16 4.79 6.23 8.45
CA ASP A 16 3.61 5.96 9.28
C ASP A 16 2.34 5.91 8.42
N ALA A 17 1.38 5.07 8.82
CA ALA A 17 0.17 4.84 8.05
C ALA A 17 -0.69 6.11 7.87
N ALA A 18 -0.67 7.03 8.83
CA ALA A 18 -1.38 8.31 8.70
C ALA A 18 -0.74 9.22 7.65
N THR A 19 0.60 9.21 7.55
CA THR A 19 1.33 9.93 6.51
C THR A 19 1.01 9.34 5.13
N LEU A 20 1.06 8.03 4.98
CA LEU A 20 0.68 7.36 3.72
C LEU A 20 -0.78 7.64 3.33
N ALA A 21 -1.71 7.63 4.29
CA ALA A 21 -3.11 7.95 4.02
C ALA A 21 -3.31 9.39 3.53
N ALA A 22 -2.52 10.34 4.04
CA ALA A 22 -2.51 11.72 3.57
C ALA A 22 -1.90 11.85 2.16
N GLU A 23 -0.80 11.14 1.88
CA GLU A 23 -0.22 11.09 0.52
C GLU A 23 -1.22 10.52 -0.50
N TYR A 24 -1.95 9.45 -0.14
CA TYR A 24 -3.02 8.94 -1.00
C TYR A 24 -4.17 9.92 -1.19
N GLU A 25 -4.45 10.79 -0.23
CA GLU A 25 -5.44 11.86 -0.38
C GLU A 25 -4.97 12.96 -1.35
N GLU A 26 -3.68 13.30 -1.32
CA GLU A 26 -3.07 14.20 -2.32
C GLU A 26 -3.16 13.59 -3.72
N PHE A 27 -2.85 12.29 -3.87
CA PHE A 27 -2.99 11.61 -5.16
C PHE A 27 -4.42 11.57 -5.70
N LEU A 28 -5.46 11.58 -4.85
CA LEU A 28 -6.84 11.70 -5.32
C LEU A 28 -7.06 13.03 -6.04
N LEU A 29 -6.57 14.13 -5.46
CA LEU A 29 -6.69 15.46 -6.04
C LEU A 29 -5.87 15.55 -7.34
N ASP A 30 -4.62 15.10 -7.31
CA ASP A 30 -3.74 15.17 -8.47
C ASP A 30 -4.31 14.38 -9.66
N VAL A 31 -4.88 13.18 -9.41
CA VAL A 31 -5.50 12.33 -10.43
C VAL A 31 -6.77 12.95 -11.00
N GLU A 32 -7.57 13.64 -10.18
CA GLU A 32 -8.76 14.36 -10.66
C GLU A 32 -8.42 15.55 -11.55
N GLU A 33 -7.25 16.16 -11.36
CA GLU A 33 -6.73 17.24 -12.20
C GLU A 33 -6.09 16.74 -13.50
N GLN A 34 -5.77 15.44 -13.61
CA GLN A 34 -5.16 14.90 -14.82
C GLN A 34 -6.19 14.72 -15.94
N PRO A 35 -5.80 14.96 -17.21
CA PRO A 35 -6.63 14.74 -18.39
C PRO A 35 -6.83 13.25 -18.72
N LEU A 36 -7.03 12.39 -17.72
CA LEU A 36 -7.29 10.97 -17.93
C LEU A 36 -8.70 10.72 -18.49
N PRO A 37 -8.91 9.59 -19.21
CA PRO A 37 -10.26 9.14 -19.52
C PRO A 37 -11.10 8.99 -18.24
N SER A 38 -12.34 9.48 -18.26
CA SER A 38 -13.19 9.53 -17.06
C SER A 38 -13.33 8.18 -16.35
N TYR A 39 -13.50 7.10 -17.11
CA TYR A 39 -13.57 5.74 -16.55
C TYR A 39 -12.30 5.36 -15.79
N ARG A 40 -11.13 5.83 -16.23
CA ARG A 40 -9.85 5.55 -15.59
C ARG A 40 -9.67 6.41 -14.34
N THR A 41 -10.08 7.68 -14.40
CA THR A 41 -10.10 8.57 -13.23
C THR A 41 -11.00 7.98 -12.15
N GLU A 42 -12.22 7.57 -12.48
CA GLU A 42 -13.16 6.95 -11.54
C GLU A 42 -12.61 5.65 -10.93
N GLU A 43 -12.00 4.80 -11.75
CA GLU A 43 -11.38 3.56 -11.27
C GLU A 43 -10.21 3.82 -10.34
N LEU A 44 -9.27 4.70 -10.72
CA LEU A 44 -8.14 5.09 -9.86
C LEU A 44 -8.61 5.67 -8.54
N ARG A 45 -9.58 6.59 -8.59
CA ARG A 45 -10.18 7.21 -7.40
C ARG A 45 -10.70 6.14 -6.42
N ALA A 46 -11.50 5.21 -6.92
CA ALA A 46 -12.05 4.13 -6.10
C ALA A 46 -10.96 3.21 -5.51
N ARG A 47 -9.88 2.93 -6.26
CA ARG A 47 -8.77 2.10 -5.77
C ARG A 47 -7.92 2.82 -4.72
N ILE A 48 -7.63 4.10 -4.92
CA ILE A 48 -6.88 4.94 -3.97
C ILE A 48 -7.69 5.12 -2.68
N GLU A 49 -8.99 5.44 -2.78
CA GLU A 49 -9.91 5.53 -1.63
C GLU A 49 -9.89 4.24 -0.81
N ALA A 50 -9.97 3.07 -1.46
CA ALA A 50 -9.95 1.79 -0.77
C ALA A 50 -8.64 1.50 -0.01
N VAL A 51 -7.49 1.95 -0.52
CA VAL A 51 -6.19 1.82 0.17
C VAL A 51 -6.08 2.80 1.33
N ARG A 52 -6.47 4.06 1.12
CA ARG A 52 -6.52 5.09 2.16
C ARG A 52 -7.41 4.68 3.33
N ASP A 53 -8.61 4.16 3.05
CA ASP A 53 -9.52 3.69 4.09
C ASP A 53 -8.94 2.52 4.90
N ALA A 54 -8.23 1.59 4.24
CA ALA A 54 -7.55 0.49 4.92
C ALA A 54 -6.38 0.97 5.79
N LEU A 55 -5.60 1.93 5.30
CA LEU A 55 -4.54 2.57 6.10
C LEU A 55 -5.12 3.31 7.31
N ALA A 56 -6.24 4.00 7.17
CA ALA A 56 -6.90 4.71 8.26
C ALA A 56 -7.52 3.75 9.30
N ALA A 57 -8.11 2.63 8.86
CA ALA A 57 -8.78 1.67 9.73
C ALA A 57 -7.82 0.68 10.40
N ASP A 58 -6.91 0.10 9.63
CA ASP A 58 -6.09 -1.05 10.02
C ASP A 58 -4.59 -0.72 10.08
N GLY A 59 -4.19 0.48 9.62
CA GLY A 59 -2.80 0.91 9.60
C GLY A 59 -1.93 0.18 8.59
N VAL A 60 -2.53 -0.59 7.66
CA VAL A 60 -1.89 -1.34 6.57
C VAL A 60 -2.90 -1.58 5.45
N ALA A 61 -2.40 -1.72 4.22
CA ALA A 61 -3.20 -2.20 3.09
C ALA A 61 -3.00 -3.71 2.89
N THR A 62 -4.00 -4.38 2.32
CA THR A 62 -3.85 -5.76 1.87
C THR A 62 -3.07 -5.82 0.56
N ALA A 63 -2.31 -6.90 0.37
CA ALA A 63 -1.61 -7.13 -0.90
C ALA A 63 -2.56 -7.13 -2.12
N GLY A 64 -3.79 -7.62 -1.94
CA GLY A 64 -4.81 -7.60 -2.99
C GLY A 64 -5.26 -6.19 -3.38
N GLN A 65 -5.41 -5.27 -2.41
CA GLN A 65 -5.73 -3.87 -2.68
C GLN A 65 -4.59 -3.19 -3.44
N LEU A 66 -3.34 -3.35 -2.97
CA LEU A 66 -2.18 -2.76 -3.64
C LEU A 66 -1.98 -3.33 -5.06
N GLN A 67 -2.15 -4.63 -5.26
CA GLN A 67 -2.08 -5.24 -6.60
C GLN A 67 -3.14 -4.70 -7.56
N GLN A 68 -4.37 -4.47 -7.07
CA GLN A 68 -5.43 -3.87 -7.88
C GLN A 68 -5.09 -2.43 -8.24
N LEU A 69 -4.60 -1.64 -7.29
CA LEU A 69 -4.19 -0.28 -7.55
C LEU A 69 -3.00 -0.22 -8.52
N LEU A 70 -1.94 -1.02 -8.33
CA LEU A 70 -0.82 -1.15 -9.26
C LEU A 70 -1.30 -1.45 -10.68
N ARG A 71 -2.21 -2.41 -10.82
CA ARG A 71 -2.78 -2.77 -12.12
C ARG A 71 -3.48 -1.56 -12.74
N THR A 72 -4.38 -0.90 -12.03
CA THR A 72 -5.11 0.26 -12.55
C THR A 72 -4.16 1.40 -12.94
N VAL A 73 -3.10 1.66 -12.16
CA VAL A 73 -2.07 2.66 -12.49
C VAL A 73 -1.32 2.28 -13.77
N THR A 74 -0.94 1.01 -13.94
CA THR A 74 -0.26 0.56 -15.17
C THR A 74 -1.17 0.65 -16.40
N GLU A 75 -2.46 0.39 -16.24
CA GLU A 75 -3.44 0.55 -17.31
C GLU A 75 -3.63 2.04 -17.65
N ALA A 76 -3.68 2.94 -16.65
CA ALA A 76 -3.71 4.39 -16.87
C ALA A 76 -2.46 4.89 -17.63
N LEU A 77 -1.28 4.40 -17.27
CA LEU A 77 -0.04 4.70 -18.01
C LEU A 77 -0.11 4.21 -19.46
N ALA A 78 -0.74 3.06 -19.71
CA ALA A 78 -0.94 2.56 -21.06
C ALA A 78 -1.90 3.46 -21.86
N ASP A 79 -2.98 3.94 -21.23
CA ASP A 79 -3.93 4.88 -21.84
C ASP A 79 -3.23 6.19 -22.23
N VAL A 80 -2.45 6.78 -21.32
CA VAL A 80 -1.67 8.02 -21.58
C VAL A 80 -0.60 7.82 -22.65
N ARG A 81 -0.03 6.62 -22.77
CA ARG A 81 0.91 6.29 -23.85
C ARG A 81 0.23 6.09 -25.20
N ALA A 82 -1.00 5.57 -25.20
CA ALA A 82 -1.81 5.39 -26.39
C ALA A 82 -2.52 6.68 -26.85
N ALA A 83 -2.56 7.68 -25.98
CA ALA A 83 -3.14 8.99 -26.26
C ALA A 83 -2.49 9.63 -27.49
N ARG A 84 -3.33 10.27 -28.32
CA ARG A 84 -2.87 11.06 -29.45
C ARG A 84 -2.36 12.41 -28.93
N VAL A 85 -1.09 12.68 -29.15
CA VAL A 85 -0.50 13.97 -28.79
C VAL A 85 -0.90 15.04 -29.80
N VAL A 86 -1.50 16.12 -29.32
CA VAL A 86 -1.91 17.29 -30.12
C VAL A 86 -1.15 18.55 -29.69
N PRO A 87 -0.93 19.52 -30.60
CA PRO A 87 -0.37 20.80 -30.23
C PRO A 87 -1.23 21.51 -29.20
N ALA A 88 -0.60 22.24 -28.27
CA ALA A 88 -1.31 23.10 -27.33
C ALA A 88 -2.18 24.10 -28.12
N PRO A 89 -3.51 24.10 -27.93
CA PRO A 89 -4.36 25.05 -28.62
C PRO A 89 -4.07 26.46 -28.12
N THR A 90 -4.03 27.45 -29.01
CA THR A 90 -3.81 28.85 -28.65
C THR A 90 -4.98 29.49 -27.90
N ASP A 91 -6.19 28.93 -28.01
CA ASP A 91 -7.45 29.52 -27.49
C ASP A 91 -8.33 28.51 -26.73
N ARG A 92 -7.83 27.32 -26.39
CA ARG A 92 -8.63 26.30 -25.69
C ARG A 92 -8.35 26.36 -24.19
N ASP A 93 -9.41 26.26 -23.41
CA ASP A 93 -9.32 25.97 -22.00
C ASP A 93 -8.74 24.56 -21.81
N LEU A 94 -7.57 24.46 -21.17
CA LEU A 94 -6.87 23.18 -20.94
C LEU A 94 -7.64 22.28 -19.97
N SER A 95 -8.57 22.83 -19.19
CA SER A 95 -9.52 22.04 -18.37
C SER A 95 -10.57 21.30 -19.21
N ALA A 96 -10.68 21.63 -20.50
CA ALA A 96 -11.57 20.96 -21.46
C ALA A 96 -10.81 19.98 -22.36
N ALA A 97 -9.80 19.28 -21.81
CA ALA A 97 -9.31 18.04 -22.39
C ALA A 97 -10.54 17.21 -22.76
N VAL A 98 -10.72 16.92 -24.05
CA VAL A 98 -11.84 16.09 -24.52
C VAL A 98 -11.36 14.67 -24.32
N PRO A 99 -11.74 14.00 -23.23
CA PRO A 99 -11.38 12.63 -23.06
C PRO A 99 -12.14 11.91 -24.17
N GLY A 100 -11.45 11.08 -24.94
CA GLY A 100 -12.09 10.17 -25.86
C GLY A 100 -12.98 9.25 -25.03
N ALA A 101 -14.24 9.61 -24.85
CA ALA A 101 -15.21 8.73 -24.25
C ALA A 101 -15.25 7.48 -25.15
N ASN A 102 -15.07 6.30 -24.56
CA ASN A 102 -15.15 5.04 -25.31
C ASN A 102 -16.49 4.91 -26.08
N ASP A 103 -17.50 5.68 -25.69
CA ASP A 103 -18.82 5.73 -26.30
C ASP A 103 -18.91 6.60 -27.57
N THR A 104 -17.91 7.45 -27.87
CA THR A 104 -17.95 8.34 -29.04
C THR A 104 -16.97 7.96 -30.15
N GLY A 105 -16.10 6.98 -29.94
CA GLY A 105 -15.11 6.54 -30.93
C GLY A 105 -14.05 7.59 -31.26
N VAL A 106 -13.96 8.66 -30.46
CA VAL A 106 -12.95 9.72 -30.58
C VAL A 106 -11.68 9.27 -29.87
N ALA A 107 -10.53 9.43 -30.51
CA ALA A 107 -9.26 9.12 -29.90
C ALA A 107 -9.03 10.02 -28.67
N TYR A 108 -8.54 9.44 -27.57
CA TYR A 108 -8.08 10.19 -26.41
C TYR A 108 -6.93 11.11 -26.81
N GLU A 109 -7.08 12.43 -26.62
CA GLU A 109 -6.09 13.44 -27.02
C GLU A 109 -5.52 14.18 -25.81
N VAL A 110 -4.21 14.44 -25.83
CA VAL A 110 -3.49 15.20 -24.79
C VAL A 110 -2.42 16.08 -25.43
N THR A 111 -2.02 17.15 -24.78
CA THR A 111 -0.80 17.89 -25.13
C THR A 111 0.44 17.17 -24.60
N GLU A 112 1.62 17.52 -25.12
CA GLU A 112 2.88 16.92 -24.65
C GLU A 112 3.20 17.30 -23.19
N THR A 113 2.76 18.47 -22.74
CA THR A 113 2.92 18.91 -21.35
C THR A 113 2.01 18.11 -20.42
N GLU A 114 0.71 18.05 -20.75
CA GLU A 114 -0.29 17.25 -20.03
C GLU A 114 0.15 15.78 -19.92
N ARG A 115 0.58 15.18 -21.03
CA ARG A 115 1.09 13.81 -21.03
C ARG A 115 2.24 13.61 -20.04
N ARG A 116 3.16 14.57 -19.96
CA ARG A 116 4.32 14.48 -19.04
C ARG A 116 3.88 14.62 -17.59
N GLU A 117 3.03 15.59 -17.29
CA GLU A 117 2.49 15.83 -15.95
C GLU A 117 1.71 14.60 -15.46
N THR A 118 0.82 14.06 -16.29
CA THR A 118 0.06 12.86 -15.94
C THR A 118 0.95 11.64 -15.75
N VAL A 119 1.98 11.45 -16.59
CA VAL A 119 2.94 10.36 -16.39
C VAL A 119 3.69 10.51 -15.06
N ASN A 120 4.09 11.73 -14.68
CA ASN A 120 4.77 11.95 -13.41
C ASN A 120 3.88 11.59 -12.23
N VAL A 121 2.64 12.10 -12.18
CA VAL A 121 1.66 11.78 -11.12
C VAL A 121 1.45 10.26 -11.02
N LEU A 122 1.26 9.58 -12.14
CA LEU A 122 1.05 8.12 -12.15
C LEU A 122 2.29 7.33 -11.74
N VAL A 123 3.49 7.84 -12.03
CA VAL A 123 4.75 7.20 -11.61
C VAL A 123 5.01 7.41 -10.13
N ASP A 124 4.74 8.61 -9.60
CA ASP A 124 4.87 8.90 -8.18
C ASP A 124 3.89 8.04 -7.38
N LEU A 125 2.63 7.92 -7.83
CA LEU A 125 1.65 7.00 -7.25
C LEU A 125 2.14 5.55 -7.30
N LEU A 126 2.76 5.12 -8.40
CA LEU A 126 3.31 3.75 -8.52
C LEU A 126 4.38 3.49 -7.45
N PHE A 127 5.28 4.45 -7.21
CA PHE A 127 6.31 4.32 -6.17
C PHE A 127 5.70 4.24 -4.77
N THR A 128 4.76 5.14 -4.43
CA THR A 128 4.07 5.11 -3.13
C THR A 128 3.37 3.78 -2.89
N VAL A 129 2.74 3.20 -3.92
CA VAL A 129 2.07 1.89 -3.81
C VAL A 129 3.05 0.75 -3.54
N VAL A 130 4.24 0.80 -4.12
CA VAL A 130 5.29 -0.21 -3.86
C VAL A 130 5.90 -0.05 -2.47
N GLU A 131 6.00 1.18 -1.97
CA GLU A 131 6.54 1.48 -0.64
C GLU A 131 5.50 1.28 0.49
N THR A 132 4.21 1.13 0.14
CA THR A 132 3.15 0.94 1.12
C THR A 132 3.25 -0.44 1.78
N PRO A 133 3.41 -0.50 3.12
CA PRO A 133 3.60 -1.75 3.82
C PRO A 133 2.33 -2.61 3.83
N THR A 134 2.52 -3.91 3.68
CA THR A 134 1.45 -4.91 3.78
C THR A 134 1.45 -5.61 5.15
N HIS A 135 0.35 -6.34 5.44
CA HIS A 135 0.29 -7.23 6.60
C HIS A 135 1.44 -8.25 6.66
N ASP A 136 1.90 -8.74 5.50
CA ASP A 136 2.99 -9.73 5.46
C ASP A 136 4.34 -9.10 5.83
N ASP A 137 4.55 -7.81 5.51
CA ASP A 137 5.76 -7.09 5.88
C ASP A 137 5.82 -6.83 7.39
N ARG A 138 4.67 -6.48 7.99
CA ARG A 138 4.54 -6.31 9.44
C ARG A 138 4.78 -7.61 10.21
N ARG A 139 4.34 -8.77 9.66
CA ARG A 139 4.60 -10.08 10.26
C ARG A 139 6.08 -10.46 10.25
N ARG A 140 6.81 -10.13 9.17
CA ARG A 140 8.26 -10.39 9.10
C ARG A 140 9.04 -9.48 10.06
N ALA A 141 8.71 -8.20 10.13
CA ALA A 141 9.37 -7.27 11.05
C ALA A 141 9.17 -7.63 12.53
N GLY A 142 8.06 -8.28 12.88
CA GLY A 142 7.79 -8.75 14.24
C GLY A 142 8.54 -10.03 14.66
N ASP A 143 9.04 -10.83 13.71
CA ASP A 143 9.65 -12.14 13.98
C ASP A 143 11.17 -12.03 14.26
N ASP A 144 11.83 -11.00 13.72
CA ASP A 144 13.26 -10.71 13.99
C ASP A 144 13.51 -10.09 15.39
N GLY A 145 12.45 -9.77 16.13
CA GLY A 145 12.51 -9.24 17.50
C GLY A 145 12.49 -10.31 18.60
N ALA A 146 12.17 -11.56 18.29
CA ALA A 146 12.19 -12.66 19.26
C ALA A 146 13.62 -13.19 19.46
N THR A 147 14.46 -12.34 20.04
CA THR A 147 15.73 -12.76 20.62
C THR A 147 15.47 -13.83 21.68
N ALA A 148 16.11 -14.97 21.46
CA ALA A 148 16.21 -16.07 22.39
C ALA A 148 16.79 -15.60 23.73
N ASP A 149 15.96 -15.39 24.75
CA ASP A 149 16.42 -15.38 26.13
C ASP A 149 15.32 -15.83 27.09
N ALA A 150 15.28 -17.14 27.34
CA ALA A 150 14.90 -17.76 28.61
C ALA A 150 15.03 -19.28 28.47
N ARG A 151 16.28 -19.78 28.46
CA ARG A 151 16.54 -21.09 29.05
C ARG A 151 16.43 -20.89 30.56
N ASP A 152 15.21 -20.94 31.09
CA ASP A 152 15.01 -21.09 32.52
C ASP A 152 15.05 -22.58 32.84
N ASP A 153 16.20 -22.96 33.38
CA ASP A 153 16.57 -24.28 33.83
C ASP A 153 15.95 -24.47 35.23
N THR A 154 14.62 -24.65 35.30
CA THR A 154 13.97 -25.03 36.57
C THR A 154 13.90 -26.54 36.67
N SER A 155 14.99 -27.11 37.18
CA SER A 155 14.92 -28.36 37.94
C SER A 155 14.05 -28.10 39.16
N ASP A 156 12.83 -28.65 39.20
CA ASP A 156 12.13 -28.83 40.47
C ASP A 156 11.65 -30.27 40.65
N ASP A 157 12.12 -30.80 41.76
CA ASP A 157 11.94 -32.12 42.32
C ASP A 157 10.53 -32.18 42.89
N SER A 158 9.70 -33.08 42.38
CA SER A 158 8.42 -33.40 43.02
C SER A 158 8.10 -34.86 42.83
N SER A 159 8.66 -35.63 43.76
CA SER A 159 8.17 -36.91 44.22
C SER A 159 6.63 -36.93 44.34
N HIS A 160 5.97 -37.73 43.50
CA HIS A 160 4.65 -38.24 43.80
C HIS A 160 4.50 -39.68 43.32
N SER A 161 4.59 -40.61 44.27
CA SER A 161 4.17 -42.00 44.12
C SER A 161 2.66 -42.09 43.91
N PRO A 162 2.20 -42.81 42.89
CA PRO A 162 0.91 -43.48 42.93
C PRO A 162 1.15 -44.97 43.19
N GLY A 163 0.74 -45.43 44.38
CA GLY A 163 0.60 -46.85 44.65
C GLY A 163 -0.44 -47.46 43.71
N ILE A 164 -0.07 -48.52 43.00
CA ILE A 164 -1.03 -49.45 42.40
C ILE A 164 -0.72 -50.82 42.97
N GLU A 165 -1.65 -51.24 43.82
CA GLU A 165 -1.74 -52.55 44.44
C GLU A 165 -1.82 -53.67 43.40
N GLY A 166 -1.00 -54.69 43.66
CA GLY A 166 -1.23 -56.12 43.46
C GLY A 166 -2.25 -56.60 42.43
N TYR A 167 -1.74 -57.18 41.34
CA TYR A 167 -2.41 -58.29 40.67
C TYR A 167 -1.48 -59.51 40.67
N ALA A 168 -1.71 -60.41 41.63
CA ALA A 168 -1.17 -61.75 41.66
C ALA A 168 -2.09 -62.65 40.83
N GLY A 169 -1.58 -63.14 39.69
CA GLY A 169 -2.21 -64.25 38.97
C GLY A 169 -2.10 -65.56 39.77
N PRO A 170 -2.94 -66.55 39.44
CA PRO A 170 -2.36 -67.87 39.22
C PRO A 170 -2.95 -68.66 38.04
N GLU A 171 -2.02 -69.42 37.44
CA GLU A 171 -2.06 -70.73 36.76
C GLU A 171 -3.07 -71.03 35.65
#